data_AF-A0A7Y5TGP6-F1
#
_entry.id   AF-A0A7Y5TGP6-F1
#
_cell.length_a   1.000
_cell.length_b   1.000
_cell.length_c   1.000
_cell.angle_alpha   90.00
_cell.angle_beta   90.00
_cell.angle_gamma   90.00
#
_symmetry.space_group_name_H-M   'P 1'
#
loop_
_entity.id
_entity.type
_entity.pdbx_description
1 polymer ?
#
loop_
_entity_poly.entity_id
_entity_poly.type
_entity_poly.pdbx_seq_one_letter_code
_entity_poly.pdbx_strand_id
1 'polypeptide(L)'
;MSTHTEFTQTEVPEPGANDVYATSAADESASEGAHIFNAAGGDWNDLVDEATSLNEERIVVNMGPQHPSTHGVLRLILEIDGETVTEARAGIGYLHTGIEKNMEYRSWVQGVTFCTRMDYLTPMFQEAAYCLAIEKLLGITDQIPQRANDIRVLMMEMTRISSHLICLGT
;
A
#
# COMPACT_ATOMS: atom_id res chain seq x y z
N MET A 1 -14.37 41.24 11.96
CA MET A 1 -14.20 40.44 13.18
C MET A 1 -13.69 39.08 12.71
N SER A 2 -12.36 38.96 12.58
CA SER A 2 -11.69 37.81 11.97
C SER A 2 -11.42 36.79 13.06
N THR A 3 -12.11 35.65 13.04
CA THR A 3 -11.81 34.52 13.93
C THR A 3 -10.72 33.68 13.28
N HIS A 4 -9.50 33.83 13.78
CA HIS A 4 -8.42 32.88 13.53
C HIS A 4 -8.80 31.54 14.18
N THR A 5 -8.96 30.50 13.37
CA THR A 5 -9.04 29.12 13.84
C THR A 5 -7.61 28.59 13.92
N GLU A 6 -7.07 28.45 15.13
CA GLU A 6 -5.83 27.71 15.37
C GLU A 6 -6.07 26.23 15.05
N PHE A 7 -5.42 25.76 13.99
CA PHE A 7 -5.25 24.34 13.75
C PHE A 7 -4.25 23.82 14.78
N THR A 8 -4.69 22.92 15.67
CA THR A 8 -3.80 22.17 16.54
C THR A 8 -2.86 21.36 15.65
N GLN A 9 -1.64 21.83 15.53
CA GLN A 9 -0.54 21.14 14.85
C GLN A 9 -0.31 19.84 15.63
N THR A 10 -0.76 18.71 15.09
CA THR A 10 -0.35 17.40 15.60
C THR A 10 1.17 17.34 15.47
N GLU A 11 1.86 17.31 16.61
CA GLU A 11 3.31 17.22 16.69
C GLU A 11 3.78 16.05 15.81
N VAL A 12 4.61 16.38 14.83
CA VAL A 12 5.37 15.38 14.07
C VAL A 12 6.31 14.73 15.08
N PRO A 13 6.31 13.40 15.23
CA PRO A 13 7.21 12.72 16.17
C PRO A 13 8.65 13.11 15.85
N GLU A 14 9.46 13.39 16.87
CA GLU A 14 10.86 13.71 16.66
C GLU A 14 11.56 12.60 15.85
N PRO A 15 12.40 12.97 14.87
CA PRO A 15 13.15 12.01 14.06
C PRO A 15 14.16 11.31 14.98
N GLY A 16 13.79 10.13 15.47
CA GLY A 16 14.56 9.41 16.50
C GLY A 16 13.76 8.42 17.34
N ALA A 17 12.42 8.42 17.26
CA ALA A 17 11.62 7.32 17.79
C ALA A 17 11.76 6.10 16.87
N ASN A 18 12.88 5.37 17.00
CA ASN A 18 13.12 4.09 16.35
C ASN A 18 12.16 3.03 16.93
N ASP A 19 10.92 3.05 16.46
CA ASP A 19 10.08 1.86 16.51
C ASP A 19 10.72 0.81 15.60
N VAL A 20 11.24 -0.25 16.22
CA VAL A 20 11.93 -1.36 15.56
C VAL A 20 11.03 -2.06 14.54
N TYR A 21 9.71 -1.89 14.65
CA TYR A 21 8.73 -2.47 13.73
C TYR A 21 8.20 -1.49 12.68
N ALA A 22 8.54 -0.21 12.79
CA ALA A 22 8.17 0.78 11.78
C ALA A 22 9.23 0.78 10.67
N THR A 23 8.81 0.49 9.44
CA THR A 23 9.68 0.77 8.29
C THR A 23 9.84 2.29 8.21
N SER A 24 11.09 2.76 8.14
CA SER A 24 11.36 4.15 7.79
C SER A 24 10.72 4.44 6.42
N ALA A 25 10.24 5.66 6.22
CA ALA A 25 9.82 6.08 4.89
C ALA A 25 10.98 5.82 3.91
N ALA A 26 10.67 5.48 2.66
CA ALA A 26 11.67 5.37 1.59
C ALA A 26 12.26 6.78 1.29
N ASP A 27 13.09 7.23 2.22
CA ASP A 27 13.84 8.47 2.25
C ASP A 27 15.15 8.24 1.47
N GLU A 28 15.53 9.21 0.65
CA GLU A 28 16.78 9.21 -0.11
C GLU A 28 18.02 9.19 0.81
N SER A 29 17.89 9.47 2.11
CA SER A 29 18.96 9.37 3.11
C SER A 29 19.56 7.97 3.23
N ALA A 30 18.80 6.93 2.88
CA ALA A 30 19.30 5.55 2.79
C ALA A 30 20.41 5.39 1.74
N SER A 31 20.40 6.26 0.74
CA SER A 31 21.36 6.26 -0.37
C SER A 31 22.53 7.21 -0.13
N GLU A 32 22.56 7.89 1.01
CA GLU A 32 23.60 8.85 1.36
C GLU A 32 24.89 8.11 1.73
N GLY A 33 25.75 7.90 0.72
CA GLY A 33 27.04 7.22 0.83
C GLY A 33 27.09 5.79 0.31
N ALA A 34 25.97 5.23 -0.14
CA ALA A 34 25.91 3.91 -0.77
C ALA A 34 25.88 4.01 -2.30
N HIS A 35 26.61 3.13 -3.00
CA HIS A 35 26.54 3.05 -4.45
C HIS A 35 25.15 2.54 -4.88
N ILE A 36 24.37 3.42 -5.50
CA ILE A 36 23.01 3.13 -5.96
C ILE A 36 23.08 2.47 -7.33
N PHE A 37 22.79 1.17 -7.38
CA PHE A 37 22.68 0.46 -8.64
C PHE A 37 21.24 0.49 -9.16
N ASN A 38 21.02 1.21 -10.26
CA ASN A 38 19.73 1.21 -10.96
C ASN A 38 19.71 0.10 -12.02
N ALA A 39 19.01 -1.01 -11.72
CA ALA A 39 18.88 -2.14 -12.64
C ALA A 39 17.86 -1.91 -13.78
N ALA A 40 17.65 -0.66 -14.20
CA ALA A 40 16.75 -0.32 -15.30
C ALA A 40 17.53 -0.27 -16.63
N GLY A 41 17.65 -1.41 -17.31
CA GLY A 41 18.08 -1.47 -18.71
C GLY A 41 19.59 -1.54 -18.99
N GLY A 42 20.41 -1.93 -18.01
CA GLY A 42 21.85 -2.22 -18.19
C GLY A 42 22.17 -3.71 -18.37
N ASP A 43 23.39 -4.02 -18.84
CA ASP A 43 23.93 -5.39 -18.88
C ASP A 43 24.30 -5.82 -17.44
N TRP A 44 23.80 -6.97 -17.02
CA TRP A 44 24.03 -7.51 -15.68
C TRP A 44 25.52 -7.78 -15.41
N ASN A 45 26.30 -8.05 -16.45
CA ASN A 45 27.73 -8.31 -16.31
C ASN A 45 28.51 -7.05 -15.89
N ASP A 46 28.16 -5.89 -16.46
CA ASP A 46 28.84 -4.61 -16.14
C ASP A 46 28.60 -4.19 -14.68
N LEU A 47 27.39 -4.45 -14.15
CA LEU A 47 27.02 -4.16 -12.77
C LEU A 47 27.71 -5.10 -11.77
N VAL A 48 27.86 -6.38 -12.15
CA VAL A 48 28.60 -7.38 -11.36
C VAL A 48 30.10 -7.07 -11.35
N ASP A 49 30.67 -6.66 -12.48
CA ASP A 49 32.09 -6.28 -12.59
C ASP A 49 32.40 -5.01 -11.78
N GLU A 50 31.49 -4.02 -11.79
CA GLU A 50 31.62 -2.80 -10.98
C GLU A 50 31.53 -3.12 -9.47
N ALA A 51 30.54 -3.91 -9.04
CA ALA A 51 30.40 -4.34 -7.65
C ALA A 51 31.59 -5.18 -7.16
N THR A 52 32.12 -6.06 -8.02
CA THR A 52 33.30 -6.89 -7.71
C THR A 52 34.57 -6.04 -7.59
N SER A 53 34.69 -4.96 -8.38
CA SER A 53 35.84 -4.06 -8.35
C SER A 53 35.89 -3.17 -7.10
N LEU A 54 34.74 -2.91 -6.46
CA LEU A 54 34.61 -2.05 -5.29
C LEU A 54 34.83 -2.80 -3.96
N ASN A 55 34.87 -4.14 -3.97
CA ASN A 55 35.01 -4.99 -2.77
C ASN A 55 34.02 -4.59 -1.64
N GLU A 56 32.84 -4.11 -2.02
CA GLU A 56 31.76 -3.73 -1.11
C GLU A 56 30.95 -4.97 -0.75
N GLU A 57 30.89 -5.30 0.54
CA GLU A 57 30.06 -6.40 1.06
C GLU A 57 28.56 -6.07 1.04
N ARG A 58 28.18 -4.81 0.75
CA ARG A 58 26.78 -4.36 0.78
C ARG A 58 26.41 -3.57 -0.46
N ILE A 59 25.38 -4.03 -1.15
CA ILE A 59 24.87 -3.44 -2.38
C ILE A 59 23.44 -2.97 -2.14
N VAL A 60 23.12 -1.73 -2.53
CA VAL A 60 21.75 -1.21 -2.52
C VAL A 60 21.13 -1.36 -3.90
N VAL A 61 20.11 -2.21 -4.01
CA VAL A 61 19.37 -2.50 -5.24
C VAL A 61 17.99 -1.85 -5.17
N ASN A 62 17.69 -1.00 -6.16
CA ASN A 62 16.37 -0.38 -6.30
C ASN A 62 15.51 -1.21 -7.27
N MET A 63 14.52 -1.92 -6.74
CA MET A 63 13.59 -2.77 -7.49
C MET A 63 12.24 -2.07 -7.63
N GLY A 64 11.93 -1.59 -8.84
CA GLY A 64 10.67 -0.89 -9.15
C GLY A 64 10.85 0.60 -9.46
N PRO A 65 9.79 1.33 -9.88
CA PRO A 65 8.36 1.11 -9.56
C PRO A 65 7.56 0.28 -10.57
N GLN A 66 8.13 -0.03 -11.73
CA GLN A 66 7.52 -0.92 -12.74
C GLN A 66 8.38 -2.17 -12.89
N HIS A 67 8.36 -3.03 -11.88
CA HIS A 67 8.98 -4.35 -11.97
C HIS A 67 7.87 -5.40 -12.19
N PRO A 68 7.99 -6.33 -13.17
CA PRO A 68 6.93 -7.29 -13.46
C PRO A 68 6.59 -8.23 -12.28
N SER A 69 7.51 -8.39 -11.33
CA SER A 69 7.30 -9.18 -10.10
C SER A 69 6.52 -8.46 -8.99
N THR A 70 6.09 -7.20 -9.20
CA THR A 70 5.22 -6.50 -8.24
C THR A 70 3.80 -6.46 -8.78
N HIS A 71 2.85 -7.14 -8.11
CA HIS A 71 1.42 -7.00 -8.40
C HIS A 71 0.92 -5.61 -8.00
N GLY A 72 1.04 -4.66 -8.94
CA GLY A 72 0.74 -3.24 -8.72
C GLY A 72 1.97 -2.38 -8.97
N VAL A 73 2.00 -1.22 -8.31
CA VAL A 73 3.11 -0.27 -8.41
C VAL A 73 3.77 -0.19 -7.03
N LEU A 74 4.91 -0.87 -6.90
CA LEU A 74 5.68 -0.94 -5.65
C LEU A 74 7.15 -0.68 -5.97
N ARG A 75 7.78 0.18 -5.17
CA ARG A 75 9.23 0.37 -5.17
C ARG A 75 9.80 -0.30 -3.93
N LEU A 76 10.77 -1.16 -4.08
CA LEU A 76 11.53 -1.78 -2.99
C LEU A 76 12.98 -1.33 -3.10
N ILE A 77 13.50 -0.73 -2.03
CA ILE A 77 14.92 -0.43 -1.87
C ILE A 77 15.47 -1.54 -0.98
N LEU A 78 16.32 -2.39 -1.55
CA LEU A 78 16.86 -3.58 -0.89
C LEU A 78 18.35 -3.36 -0.62
N GLU A 79 18.78 -3.61 0.61
CA GLU A 79 20.19 -3.77 0.96
C GLU A 79 20.51 -5.26 0.95
N ILE A 80 21.52 -5.65 0.18
CA ILE A 80 21.85 -7.04 -0.10
C ILE A 80 23.33 -7.29 0.19
N ASP A 81 23.61 -8.37 0.90
CA ASP A 81 24.93 -8.99 1.06
C ASP A 81 24.90 -10.36 0.35
N GLY A 82 25.46 -10.40 -0.87
CA GLY A 82 25.42 -11.56 -1.75
C GLY A 82 23.98 -11.96 -2.14
N GLU A 83 23.51 -13.10 -1.63
CA GLU A 83 22.13 -13.60 -1.84
C GLU A 83 21.18 -13.25 -0.67
N THR A 84 21.71 -12.65 0.40
CA THR A 84 20.96 -12.36 1.63
C THR A 84 20.50 -10.90 1.63
N VAL A 85 19.19 -10.68 1.76
CA VAL A 85 18.63 -9.33 1.98
C VAL A 85 18.82 -8.97 3.46
N THR A 86 19.57 -7.91 3.74
CA THR A 86 19.81 -7.40 5.11
C THR A 86 18.75 -6.39 5.51
N GLU A 87 18.27 -5.57 4.58
CA GLU A 87 17.20 -4.60 4.78
C GLU A 87 16.31 -4.47 3.55
N ALA A 88 15.01 -4.27 3.75
CA ALA A 88 14.05 -3.99 2.70
C ALA A 88 13.14 -2.81 3.08
N ARG A 89 13.23 -1.71 2.34
CA ARG A 89 12.38 -0.53 2.53
C ARG A 89 11.37 -0.43 1.39
N ALA A 90 10.08 -0.36 1.74
CA ALA A 90 9.00 -0.25 0.76
C ALA A 90 8.59 1.21 0.50
N GLY A 91 8.83 1.69 -0.71
CA GLY A 91 8.25 2.91 -1.24
C GLY A 91 6.79 2.68 -1.65
N ILE A 92 5.88 3.00 -0.74
CA ILE A 92 4.43 2.95 -0.96
C ILE A 92 3.88 4.33 -1.36
N GLY A 93 2.62 4.38 -1.82
CA GLY A 93 1.92 5.64 -2.12
C GLY A 93 1.84 6.03 -3.60
N TYR A 94 2.46 5.27 -4.50
CA TYR A 94 2.34 5.50 -5.95
C TYR A 94 0.91 5.35 -6.48
N LEU A 95 0.05 4.61 -5.78
CA LEU A 95 -1.38 4.44 -6.04
C LEU A 95 -2.26 5.23 -5.06
N HIS A 96 -1.71 6.24 -4.36
CA HIS A 96 -2.50 7.10 -3.49
C HIS A 96 -3.43 7.99 -4.34
N THR A 97 -4.73 7.71 -4.28
CA THR A 97 -5.77 8.41 -5.06
C THR A 97 -6.62 9.36 -4.20
N GLY A 98 -6.31 9.49 -2.90
CA GLY A 98 -7.06 10.34 -1.98
C GLY A 98 -8.52 9.91 -1.81
N ILE A 99 -8.81 8.60 -1.78
CA ILE A 99 -10.18 8.06 -1.69
C ILE A 99 -10.91 8.62 -0.47
N GLU A 100 -10.28 8.66 0.70
CA GLU A 100 -10.85 9.21 1.94
C GLU A 100 -11.28 10.66 1.78
N LYS A 101 -10.41 11.50 1.21
CA LYS A 101 -10.72 12.90 0.96
C LYS A 101 -11.86 13.05 -0.05
N ASN A 102 -11.90 12.20 -1.07
CA ASN A 102 -13.01 12.19 -2.02
C ASN A 102 -14.33 11.82 -1.34
N MET A 103 -14.33 10.87 -0.40
CA MET A 103 -15.54 10.44 0.31
C MET A 103 -16.19 11.56 1.12
N GLU A 104 -15.43 12.55 1.61
CA GLU A 104 -15.98 13.73 2.32
C GLU A 104 -16.95 14.55 1.46
N TYR A 105 -16.75 14.58 0.14
CA TYR A 105 -17.55 15.37 -0.80
C TYR A 105 -18.62 14.54 -1.53
N ARG A 106 -18.87 13.29 -1.11
CA ARG A 106 -19.81 12.37 -1.76
C ARG A 106 -20.93 11.98 -0.82
N SER A 107 -22.10 11.72 -1.38
CA SER A 107 -23.18 11.10 -0.61
C SER A 107 -22.81 9.66 -0.26
N TRP A 108 -23.40 9.12 0.81
CA TRP A 108 -23.15 7.73 1.22
C TRP A 108 -23.42 6.72 0.11
N VAL A 109 -24.46 6.95 -0.70
CA VAL A 109 -24.77 6.10 -1.86
C VAL A 109 -23.67 6.15 -2.93
N GLN A 110 -23.11 7.34 -3.18
CA GLN A 110 -21.98 7.50 -4.11
C GLN A 110 -20.69 6.88 -3.55
N GLY A 111 -20.51 6.94 -2.22
CA GLY A 111 -19.34 6.41 -1.51
C GLY A 111 -19.11 4.91 -1.71
N VAL A 112 -20.17 4.13 -1.88
CA VAL A 112 -20.07 2.68 -2.17
C VAL A 112 -19.17 2.41 -3.38
N THR A 113 -19.32 3.20 -4.45
CA THR A 113 -18.52 3.05 -5.68
C THR A 113 -17.05 3.45 -5.53
N PHE A 114 -16.69 4.14 -4.43
CA PHE A 114 -15.30 4.41 -4.09
C PHE A 114 -14.69 3.28 -3.27
N CYS A 115 -15.47 2.63 -2.41
CA CYS A 115 -15.03 1.50 -1.60
C CYS A 115 -14.59 0.31 -2.47
N THR A 116 -15.23 0.09 -3.62
CA THR A 116 -14.82 -0.93 -4.60
C THR A 116 -13.39 -0.79 -5.12
N ARG A 117 -12.82 0.42 -5.05
CA ARG A 117 -11.49 0.72 -5.57
C ARG A 117 -10.40 0.60 -4.52
N MET A 118 -10.75 0.40 -3.25
CA MET A 118 -9.79 0.25 -2.16
C MET A 118 -9.05 -1.09 -2.24
N ASP A 119 -9.79 -2.16 -2.51
CA ASP A 119 -9.24 -3.47 -2.87
C ASP A 119 -9.95 -3.95 -4.14
N TYR A 120 -9.22 -3.97 -5.24
CA TYR A 120 -9.74 -4.36 -6.55
C TYR A 120 -9.94 -5.87 -6.70
N LEU A 121 -9.34 -6.69 -5.83
CA LEU A 121 -9.53 -8.15 -5.81
C LEU A 121 -10.71 -8.57 -4.93
N THR A 122 -11.03 -7.78 -3.91
CA THR A 122 -12.16 -8.06 -2.99
C THR A 122 -13.21 -6.95 -2.87
N PRO A 123 -13.76 -6.42 -3.99
CA PRO A 123 -14.64 -5.26 -3.96
C PRO A 123 -15.91 -5.46 -3.11
N MET A 124 -16.49 -6.67 -3.15
CA MET A 124 -17.71 -6.98 -2.39
C MET A 124 -17.51 -6.93 -0.87
N PHE A 125 -16.30 -7.25 -0.38
CA PHE A 125 -16.00 -7.13 1.05
C PHE A 125 -15.92 -5.66 1.47
N GLN A 126 -15.29 -4.82 0.65
CA GLN A 126 -15.16 -3.38 0.91
C GLN A 126 -16.52 -2.68 0.90
N GLU A 127 -17.36 -2.97 -0.11
CA GLU A 127 -18.73 -2.46 -0.17
C GLU A 127 -19.57 -2.92 1.03
N ALA A 128 -19.49 -4.20 1.38
CA ALA A 128 -20.26 -4.76 2.49
C ALA A 128 -19.85 -4.13 3.83
N ALA A 129 -18.55 -4.00 4.10
CA ALA A 129 -18.05 -3.36 5.32
C ALA A 129 -18.55 -1.91 5.45
N TYR A 130 -18.49 -1.15 4.35
CA TYR A 130 -18.98 0.23 4.31
C TYR A 130 -20.51 0.32 4.54
N CYS A 131 -21.29 -0.54 3.87
CA CYS A 131 -22.75 -0.58 4.04
C CYS A 131 -23.13 -0.96 5.48
N LEU A 132 -22.49 -1.97 6.06
CA LEU A 132 -22.74 -2.41 7.44
C LEU A 132 -22.42 -1.30 8.45
N ALA A 133 -21.36 -0.53 8.22
CA ALA A 133 -21.01 0.61 9.06
C ALA A 133 -22.10 1.71 9.01
N ILE A 134 -22.60 2.04 7.82
CA ILE A 134 -23.70 3.01 7.65
C ILE A 134 -25.00 2.51 8.27
N GLU A 135 -25.35 1.25 8.07
CA GLU A 135 -26.57 0.65 8.63
C GLU A 135 -26.56 0.68 10.15
N LYS A 136 -25.39 0.39 10.74
CA LYS A 136 -25.18 0.48 12.18
C LYS A 136 -25.25 1.93 12.67
N LEU A 137 -24.66 2.88 11.94
CA LEU A 137 -24.71 4.31 12.25
C LEU A 137 -26.15 4.86 12.24
N LEU A 138 -26.97 4.39 11.29
CA LEU A 138 -28.37 4.77 11.16
C LEU A 138 -29.31 4.01 12.10
N GLY A 139 -28.84 2.96 12.78
CA GLY A 139 -29.68 2.12 13.65
C GLY A 139 -30.73 1.30 12.88
N ILE A 140 -30.45 0.94 11.62
CA ILE A 140 -31.40 0.21 10.75
C ILE A 140 -30.99 -1.25 10.50
N THR A 141 -29.99 -1.76 11.20
CA THR A 141 -29.46 -3.13 10.99
C THR A 141 -30.54 -4.20 11.04
N ASP A 142 -31.51 -4.08 11.96
CA ASP A 142 -32.63 -5.03 12.11
C ASP A 142 -33.72 -4.88 11.03
N GLN A 143 -33.69 -3.79 10.25
CA GLN A 143 -34.66 -3.53 9.18
C GLN A 143 -34.20 -4.13 7.83
N ILE A 144 -32.95 -4.59 7.75
CA ILE A 144 -32.41 -5.19 6.53
C ILE A 144 -33.05 -6.56 6.30
N PRO A 145 -33.68 -6.81 5.13
CA PRO A 145 -34.31 -8.10 4.86
C PRO A 145 -33.30 -9.25 4.92
N GLN A 146 -33.70 -10.40 5.47
CA GLN A 146 -32.85 -11.60 5.52
C GLN A 146 -32.26 -11.96 4.15
N ARG A 147 -33.06 -11.86 3.08
CA ARG A 147 -32.62 -12.10 1.71
C ARG A 147 -31.44 -11.22 1.29
N ALA A 148 -31.36 -9.98 1.77
CA ALA A 148 -30.23 -9.10 1.46
C ALA A 148 -28.94 -9.59 2.14
N ASN A 149 -29.04 -10.05 3.39
CA ASN A 149 -27.90 -10.65 4.10
C ASN A 149 -27.43 -11.95 3.43
N ASP A 150 -28.36 -12.81 2.99
CA ASP A 150 -28.01 -14.05 2.28
C ASP A 150 -27.26 -13.75 0.97
N ILE A 151 -27.72 -12.74 0.21
CA ILE A 151 -27.05 -12.30 -1.02
C ILE A 151 -25.67 -11.72 -0.72
N ARG A 152 -25.52 -10.91 0.33
CA ARG A 152 -24.21 -10.37 0.74
C ARG A 152 -23.22 -11.47 1.01
N VAL A 153 -23.61 -12.46 1.81
CA VAL A 153 -22.75 -13.62 2.12
C VAL A 153 -22.41 -14.35 0.83
N LEU A 154 -23.40 -14.72 0.02
CA LEU A 154 -23.15 -15.42 -1.26
C LEU A 154 -22.13 -14.69 -2.15
N MET A 155 -22.32 -13.37 -2.33
CA MET A 155 -21.43 -12.56 -3.17
C MET A 155 -20.02 -12.43 -2.57
N MET A 156 -19.91 -12.20 -1.26
CA MET A 156 -18.62 -12.15 -0.58
C MET A 156 -17.87 -13.48 -0.69
N GLU A 157 -18.56 -14.62 -0.52
CA GLU A 157 -17.94 -15.94 -0.64
C GLU A 157 -17.44 -16.21 -2.08
N MET A 158 -18.22 -15.81 -3.09
CA MET A 158 -17.78 -15.88 -4.49
C MET A 158 -16.54 -15.01 -4.76
N THR A 159 -16.54 -13.77 -4.24
CA THR A 159 -15.40 -12.86 -4.35
C THR A 159 -14.17 -13.40 -3.62
N ARG A 160 -14.35 -14.03 -2.45
CA ARG A 160 -13.25 -14.65 -1.70
C ARG A 160 -12.58 -15.74 -2.54
N ILE A 161 -13.36 -16.64 -3.12
CA ILE A 161 -12.84 -17.71 -3.99
C ILE A 161 -12.07 -17.10 -5.16
N SER A 162 -12.65 -16.11 -5.85
CA SER A 162 -11.99 -15.43 -6.99
C SER A 162 -10.65 -14.79 -6.59
N SER A 163 -10.59 -14.10 -5.46
CA SER A 163 -9.36 -13.48 -4.95
C SER A 163 -8.28 -14.51 -4.63
N HIS A 164 -8.64 -15.65 -4.03
CA HIS A 164 -7.68 -16.71 -3.71
C HIS A 164 -7.18 -17.42 -4.98
N LEU A 165 -8.03 -17.59 -6.00
CA LEU A 165 -7.60 -18.15 -7.29
C LEU A 165 -6.57 -17.23 -7.97
N ILE A 166 -6.75 -15.92 -7.89
CA ILE A 166 -5.76 -14.96 -8.39
C ILE A 166 -4.47 -15.09 -7.57
N CYS A 167 -4.56 -15.05 -6.23
CA CYS A 167 -3.41 -15.19 -5.34
C CYS A 167 -2.58 -16.47 -5.59
N LEU A 168 -3.21 -17.58 -6.00
CA LEU A 168 -2.51 -18.81 -6.36
C LEU A 168 -1.91 -18.77 -7.76
N GLY A 169 -2.44 -17.94 -8.66
CA GLY A 169 -2.00 -17.81 -10.05
C GLY A 169 -0.92 -16.74 -10.26
N THR A 170 -0.60 -15.98 -9.23
CA THR A 170 0.32 -14.83 -9.23
C THR A 170 1.46 -15.04 -8.26
#